data_AF-A0A4R5K2P7-F1
#
_entry.id   AF-A0A4R5K2P7-F1
#
_cell.length_a   1.000
_cell.length_b   1.000
_cell.length_c   1.000
_cell.angle_alpha   90.00
_cell.angle_beta   90.00
_cell.angle_gamma   90.00
#
_symmetry.space_group_name_H-M   'P 1'
#
loop_
_entity.id
_entity.type
_entity.pdbx_description
1 polymer ?
#
loop_
_entity_poly.entity_id
_entity_poly.type
_entity_poly.pdbx_seq_one_letter_code
_entity_poly.pdbx_strand_id
1 'polypeptide(L)' 'MSQNANSKVVEKENPLGTSILLFVIMMALFLGAIYSLSFLTLDNPWPMAVCLGLFALAFWIPQTILGRSNSAGES' A
#
# COMPACT_ATOMS: atom_id res chain seq x y z
N MET A 1 -42.31 11.10 -19.44
CA MET A 1 -41.13 10.22 -19.67
C MET A 1 -40.02 10.76 -18.79
N SER A 2 -39.88 10.26 -17.56
CA SER A 2 -38.93 9.21 -17.16
C SER A 2 -37.51 9.46 -17.66
N GLN A 3 -36.62 9.88 -16.77
CA GLN A 3 -35.53 9.04 -16.27
C GLN A 3 -34.93 9.72 -15.03
N ASN A 4 -35.06 9.04 -13.90
CA ASN A 4 -34.30 9.28 -12.69
C ASN A 4 -32.82 8.99 -13.01
N ALA A 5 -32.02 9.99 -13.32
CA ALA A 5 -30.57 9.84 -13.24
C ALA A 5 -30.16 10.27 -11.83
N ASN A 6 -30.49 9.41 -10.88
CA ASN A 6 -29.82 9.32 -9.58
C ASN A 6 -28.33 9.38 -9.90
N SER A 7 -27.72 10.54 -9.71
CA SER A 7 -26.27 10.68 -9.58
C SER A 7 -25.93 9.86 -8.36
N LYS A 8 -25.76 8.55 -8.54
CA LYS A 8 -25.05 7.73 -7.58
C LYS A 8 -23.69 8.39 -7.52
N VAL A 9 -23.52 9.28 -6.56
CA VAL A 9 -22.22 9.47 -5.92
C VAL A 9 -21.87 8.04 -5.58
N VAL A 10 -21.03 7.43 -6.41
CA VAL A 10 -20.36 6.19 -6.05
C VAL A 10 -19.50 6.64 -4.90
N GLU A 11 -20.10 6.66 -3.72
CA GLU A 11 -19.40 6.75 -2.47
C GLU A 11 -18.47 5.55 -2.55
N LYS A 12 -17.25 5.84 -2.99
CA LYS A 12 -16.20 4.86 -3.13
C LYS A 12 -15.87 4.54 -1.69
N GLU A 13 -16.65 3.64 -1.12
CA GLU A 13 -16.58 3.19 0.26
C GLU A 13 -15.13 2.77 0.42
N ASN A 14 -14.31 3.62 1.02
CA ASN A 14 -12.95 3.25 1.32
C ASN A 14 -13.12 2.22 2.42
N PRO A 15 -13.00 0.92 2.14
CA PRO A 15 -13.38 -0.05 3.14
C PRO A 15 -12.37 0.15 4.27
N LEU A 16 -12.88 0.37 5.48
CA LEU A 16 -12.05 0.55 6.68
C LEU A 16 -10.97 -0.56 6.75
N GLY A 17 -11.31 -1.75 6.25
CA GLY A 17 -10.40 -2.87 6.04
C GLY A 17 -9.18 -2.57 5.15
N THR A 18 -9.32 -1.90 3.99
CA THR A 18 -8.17 -1.51 3.15
C THR A 18 -7.28 -0.50 3.86
N SER A 19 -7.85 0.45 4.59
CA SER A 19 -7.07 1.43 5.34
C SER A 19 -6.29 0.80 6.49
N ILE A 20 -6.93 -0.11 7.25
CA ILE A 20 -6.28 -0.87 8.32
C ILE A 20 -5.21 -1.80 7.75
N LEU A 21 -5.48 -2.47 6.63
CA LEU A 21 -4.51 -3.34 5.96
C LEU A 21 -3.27 -2.54 5.52
N LEU A 22 -3.46 -1.39 4.87
CA LEU A 22 -2.36 -0.52 4.49
C LEU A 22 -1.57 -0.03 5.70
N PHE A 23 -2.24 0.32 6.80
CA PHE A 23 -1.58 0.74 8.03
C PHE A 23 -0.68 -0.36 8.61
N VAL A 24 -1.19 -1.60 8.72
CA VAL A 24 -0.43 -2.73 9.25
C VAL A 24 0.78 -3.05 8.37
N ILE A 25 0.61 -3.03 7.04
CA ILE A 25 1.71 -3.28 6.10
C ILE A 25 2.78 -2.20 6.22
N MET A 26 2.40 -0.92 6.25
CA MET A 26 3.36 0.18 6.41
C MET A 26 4.08 0.10 7.76
N MET A 27 3.41 -0.31 8.83
CA MET A 27 4.05 -0.56 10.12
C MET A 27 5.04 -1.71 10.09
N ALA A 28 4.71 -2.83 9.45
CA ALA A 28 5.63 -3.96 9.31
C ALA A 28 6.88 -3.56 8.50
N LEU A 29 6.72 -2.81 7.41
CA LEU A 29 7.84 -2.33 6.59
C LEU A 29 8.72 -1.33 7.35
N PHE A 30 8.11 -0.45 8.14
CA PHE A 30 8.84 0.50 8.99
C PHE A 30 9.67 -0.21 10.07
N LEU A 31 9.07 -1.17 10.78
CA LEU A 31 9.76 -1.98 11.77
C LEU A 31 10.89 -2.82 11.14
N GLY A 32 10.65 -3.38 9.96
CA GLY A 32 11.66 -4.09 9.18
C GLY A 32 12.83 -3.19 8.79
N ALA A 33 12.57 -1.93 8.41
CA ALA A 33 13.61 -0.97 8.08
C ALA A 33 14.45 -0.60 9.32
N ILE A 34 13.83 -0.33 10.46
CA ILE A 34 14.54 -0.05 11.72
C ILE A 34 15.41 -1.25 12.15
N TYR A 35 14.86 -2.47 12.06
CA TYR A 35 15.61 -3.68 12.34
C TYR A 35 16.81 -3.82 11.39
N SER A 36 16.59 -3.60 10.09
CA SER A 36 17.64 -3.66 9.08
C SER A 36 18.75 -2.63 9.30
N LEU A 37 18.41 -1.39 9.67
CA LEU A 37 19.37 -0.35 10.01
C LEU A 37 20.17 -0.66 11.27
N SER A 38 19.65 -1.47 12.19
CA SER A 38 20.37 -1.90 13.39
C SER A 38 21.55 -2.84 13.09
N PHE A 39 21.56 -3.49 11.92
CA PHE A 39 22.64 -4.36 11.46
C PHE A 39 23.49 -3.75 10.34
N LEU A 40 23.26 -2.47 9.98
CA LEU A 40 23.97 -1.82 8.89
C LEU A 40 25.43 -1.57 9.27
N THR A 41 26.31 -2.42 8.76
CA THR A 41 27.77 -2.30 8.89
C THR A 41 28.41 -2.24 7.50
N LEU A 42 29.53 -1.51 7.35
CA LEU A 42 30.20 -1.38 6.04
C LEU A 42 30.79 -2.70 5.53
N ASP A 43 31.05 -3.65 6.43
CA ASP A 43 31.54 -5.00 6.10
C ASP A 43 30.47 -5.92 5.51
N ASN A 44 29.18 -5.62 5.70
CA ASN A 44 28.11 -6.55 5.37
C ASN A 44 26.97 -5.84 4.64
N PRO A 45 26.86 -5.94 3.30
CA PRO A 45 25.92 -5.16 2.50
C PRO A 45 24.47 -5.71 2.50
N TRP A 46 24.22 -6.92 3.02
CA TRP A 46 22.86 -7.48 3.04
C TRP A 46 21.81 -6.65 3.79
N PRO A 47 22.09 -5.90 4.89
CA PRO A 47 21.11 -5.04 5.54
C PRO A 47 20.73 -3.88 4.61
N MET A 48 21.69 -3.38 3.81
CA MET A 48 21.38 -2.36 2.80
C MET A 48 20.43 -2.91 1.72
N ALA A 49 20.66 -4.13 1.24
CA ALA A 49 19.78 -4.78 0.26
C ALA A 49 18.36 -5.02 0.82
N VAL A 50 18.25 -5.46 2.07
CA VAL A 50 16.96 -5.64 2.76
C VAL A 50 16.24 -4.31 2.91
N CYS A 51 16.93 -3.26 3.33
CA CYS A 51 16.35 -1.92 3.46
C CYS A 51 15.82 -1.38 2.12
N LEU A 52 16.55 -1.60 1.02
CA LEU A 52 16.11 -1.20 -0.32
C LEU A 52 14.90 -2.02 -0.82
N GLY A 53 14.88 -3.33 -0.55
CA GLY A 53 13.73 -4.18 -0.89
C GLY A 53 12.48 -3.81 -0.12
N LEU A 54 12.61 -3.52 1.19
CA LEU A 54 11.52 -3.02 2.02
C LEU A 54 11.01 -1.67 1.53
N PHE A 55 11.90 -0.78 1.09
CA PHE A 55 11.52 0.49 0.49
C PHE A 55 10.75 0.28 -0.81
N ALA A 56 11.25 -0.54 -1.73
CA ALA A 56 10.54 -0.85 -2.98
C ALA A 56 9.14 -1.44 -2.74
N LEU A 57 9.00 -2.35 -1.76
CA LEU A 57 7.71 -2.91 -1.34
C LEU A 57 6.79 -1.85 -0.73
N ALA A 58 7.34 -0.88 0.01
CA ALA A 58 6.56 0.22 0.60
C ALA A 58 5.90 1.10 -0.46
N PHE A 59 6.51 1.25 -1.64
CA PHE A 59 5.89 1.95 -2.77
C PHE A 59 4.99 1.02 -3.60
N TRP A 60 5.40 -0.23 -3.80
CA TRP A 60 4.66 -1.19 -4.63
C TRP A 60 3.31 -1.60 -4.02
N ILE A 61 3.23 -1.82 -2.71
CA ILE A 61 2.01 -2.32 -2.08
C ILE A 61 0.86 -1.30 -2.13
N PRO A 62 1.06 -0.02 -1.76
CA PRO A 62 0.03 1.00 -1.96
C PRO A 62 -0.34 1.17 -3.43
N GLN A 63 0.65 1.16 -4.35
CA GLN A 63 0.38 1.28 -5.78
C GLN A 63 -0.45 0.12 -6.33
N THR A 64 -0.21 -1.11 -5.88
CA THR A 64 -1.01 -2.28 -6.30
C THR A 64 -2.38 -2.35 -5.65
N ILE A 65 -2.56 -1.87 -4.42
CA ILE A 65 -3.86 -1.87 -3.76
C ILE A 65 -4.73 -0.70 -4.24
N LEU A 66 -4.16 0.50 -4.37
CA LEU A 66 -4.85 1.72 -4.81
C LEU A 66 -4.99 1.81 -6.34
N GLY A 67 -4.03 1.28 -7.11
CA GLY A 67 -4.08 1.28 -8.58
C GLY A 67 -5.17 0.36 -9.16
N ARG A 68 -5.60 -0.66 -8.41
CA ARG A 68 -6.73 -1.54 -8.78
C ARG A 68 -8.08 -0.87 -8.65
N SER A 69 -8.14 0.25 -7.94
CA SER A 69 -9.41 0.90 -7.60
C SER A 69 -10.11 1.55 -8.79
N ASN A 70 -9.50 1.64 -9.98
CA ASN A 70 -10.10 2.23 -11.19
C ASN A 70 -10.60 1.22 -12.25
N SER A 71 -10.52 -0.10 -12.03
CA SER A 71 -10.87 -1.10 -13.06
C SER A 71 -11.94 -2.13 -12.63
N ALA A 72 -12.51 -2.00 -11.42
CA ALA A 72 -13.46 -2.97 -10.88
C ALA A 72 -14.95 -2.56 -10.98
N GLY A 73 -15.29 -1.60 -11.86
CA GLY A 73 -16.65 -1.03 -11.90
C GLY A 73 -17.13 -0.56 -13.27
N GLU A 74 -16.59 -1.09 -14.37
CA GLU A 74 -17.11 -0.86 -15.72
C GLU A 74 -17.59 -2.18 -16.35
N SER A 75 -18.75 -2.65 -15.90
CA SER A 75 -19.58 -3.64 -16.62
C SER A 75 -21.01 -3.59 -16.13
#